data_AF-A0A1D2QV27-F1
#
_entry.id   AF-A0A1D2QV27-F1
#
_cell.length_a   1.000
_cell.length_b   1.000
_cell.length_c   1.000
_cell.angle_alpha   90.00
_cell.angle_beta   90.00
_cell.angle_gamma   90.00
#
_symmetry.space_group_name_H-M   'P 1'
#
loop_
_entity.id
_entity.type
_entity.pdbx_description
1 polymer ?
#
loop_
_entity_poly.entity_id
_entity_poly.type
_entity_poly.pdbx_seq_one_letter_code
_entity_poly.pdbx_strand_id
1 'polypeptide(L)'
;MRLHPDVNAGLKHFTLILVSVIIPAILISGCIGPETEKPKADFSSPDDCQSACSKAGYEKGDCKWPTEAKPSYVNLGSCLIENSRHCGNEGQCNCYCYPETVPEGTKDCATDDDCVVFGETGDCNCGCYNKDNPPSGTGGECFCSAPDSCKCVNGKCEGVFEEEIESFEECVEAGHPVMESYPPRCAVPGGPTFTEDNCQYKKGEDIFILTISDAKSIAKKSECGDRLKETYVCNDDTGTYWIDLDMEKEGCNPACVVNVETREAKINWRCTGVLSKEQACIDSGGTVRTGLCCKSVGDFPNTCTIGACGCSPENSHEVKICDCGEGKCFDGSTCVPEINSFDDCVRAGYPIMESYPRQCRTPDSRTFTEEISLCAADDECVPATCCHPSKCVYKDQAPYCESVACTLECRSGTMDCGYGRCACIDNKCQVVWTEWV
;
A
#
# COMPACT_ATOMS: atom_id res chain seq x y z
N MET A 1 -61.12 -5.63 16.44
CA MET A 1 -59.68 -5.35 16.62
C MET A 1 -59.49 -4.83 18.03
N ARG A 2 -58.93 -5.67 18.92
CA ARG A 2 -58.82 -5.38 20.36
C ARG A 2 -57.54 -4.60 20.64
N LEU A 3 -57.70 -3.60 21.50
CA LEU A 3 -56.70 -2.78 22.18
C LEU A 3 -55.77 -3.66 23.06
N HIS A 4 -54.49 -3.33 23.15
CA HIS A 4 -53.85 -2.96 24.43
C HIS A 4 -52.47 -2.30 24.24
N PRO A 5 -52.04 -1.41 25.18
CA PRO A 5 -50.83 -0.61 25.13
C PRO A 5 -49.79 -1.01 26.21
N ASP A 6 -48.79 -0.13 26.37
CA ASP A 6 -47.92 0.10 27.54
C ASP A 6 -46.59 -0.68 27.70
N VAL A 7 -45.55 0.04 27.26
CA VAL A 7 -44.32 0.38 27.97
C VAL A 7 -44.39 0.12 29.49
N ASN A 8 -43.47 -0.69 30.02
CA ASN A 8 -42.98 -0.47 31.38
C ASN A 8 -41.52 -0.90 31.55
N ALA A 9 -40.75 0.03 32.11
CA ALA A 9 -39.34 -0.06 32.40
C ALA A 9 -39.09 -1.04 33.56
N GLY A 10 -38.06 -1.86 33.40
CA GLY A 10 -37.55 -2.77 34.44
C GLY A 10 -36.05 -2.65 34.56
N LEU A 11 -35.57 -1.52 35.09
CA LEU A 11 -34.20 -1.37 35.57
C LEU A 11 -34.00 -2.34 36.74
N LYS A 12 -33.28 -3.45 36.53
CA LYS A 12 -32.78 -4.27 37.64
C LYS A 12 -31.31 -3.96 37.87
N HIS A 13 -31.07 -3.28 38.99
CA HIS A 13 -29.78 -3.22 39.65
C HIS A 13 -29.17 -4.62 39.77
N PHE A 14 -27.97 -4.80 39.22
CA PHE A 14 -27.09 -5.88 39.63
C PHE A 14 -26.07 -5.32 40.63
N THR A 15 -26.33 -5.62 41.89
CA THR A 15 -25.38 -5.46 42.99
C THR A 15 -24.17 -6.37 42.73
N LEU A 16 -22.99 -5.77 42.69
CA LEU A 16 -21.71 -6.48 42.64
C LEU A 16 -21.54 -7.24 43.96
N ILE A 17 -21.76 -8.56 43.95
CA ILE A 17 -21.37 -9.46 45.04
C ILE A 17 -20.09 -10.16 44.60
N LEU A 18 -18.97 -9.75 45.19
CA LEU A 18 -17.70 -10.46 45.17
C LEU A 18 -17.89 -11.80 45.88
N VAL A 19 -18.02 -12.88 45.11
CA VAL A 19 -17.85 -14.25 45.60
C VAL A 19 -16.48 -14.73 45.13
N SER A 20 -15.54 -14.76 46.07
CA SER A 20 -14.21 -15.33 45.92
C SER A 20 -14.33 -16.83 45.65
N VAL A 21 -14.22 -17.25 44.39
CA VAL A 21 -13.93 -18.64 44.02
C VAL A 21 -12.44 -18.72 43.72
N ILE A 22 -11.72 -19.36 44.64
CA ILE A 22 -10.32 -19.72 44.49
C ILE A 22 -10.26 -20.85 43.45
N ILE A 23 -9.81 -20.53 42.23
CA ILE A 23 -9.35 -21.49 41.23
C ILE A 23 -7.84 -21.24 41.09
N PRO A 24 -6.99 -22.28 41.19
CA PRO A 24 -5.55 -22.09 41.07
C PRO A 24 -5.21 -21.59 39.66
N ALA A 25 -4.64 -20.39 39.60
CA ALA A 25 -4.06 -19.85 38.38
C ALA A 25 -2.85 -20.71 37.99
N ILE A 26 -3.01 -21.51 36.92
CA ILE A 26 -1.88 -21.93 36.10
C ILE A 26 -1.50 -20.68 35.30
N LEU A 27 -0.52 -19.96 35.84
CA LEU A 27 0.18 -18.90 35.14
C LEU A 27 0.97 -19.54 33.99
N ILE A 28 0.44 -19.44 32.78
CA ILE A 28 1.28 -19.42 31.57
C ILE A 28 1.93 -18.04 31.55
N SER A 29 3.02 -17.92 32.31
CA SER A 29 3.97 -16.83 32.17
C SER A 29 4.86 -17.17 31.00
N GLY A 30 4.74 -16.39 29.93
CA GLY A 30 5.85 -16.21 29.01
C GLY A 30 7.07 -15.77 29.83
N CYS A 31 8.11 -16.58 29.78
CA CYS A 31 9.47 -16.20 30.10
C CYS A 31 10.29 -16.59 28.88
N ILE A 32 10.68 -15.57 28.11
CA ILE A 32 11.88 -15.58 27.29
C ILE A 32 13.00 -16.07 28.22
N GLY A 33 13.51 -17.27 27.94
CA GLY A 33 14.50 -17.93 28.77
C GLY A 33 15.88 -17.31 28.52
N PRO A 34 16.64 -16.99 29.58
CA PRO A 34 18.00 -16.52 29.45
C PRO A 34 18.87 -17.62 28.83
N GLU A 35 19.82 -17.19 28.01
CA GLU A 35 21.00 -17.96 27.63
C GLU A 35 21.44 -18.82 28.81
N THR A 36 21.52 -20.13 28.60
CA THR A 36 22.12 -21.03 29.57
C THR A 36 23.62 -20.72 29.62
N GLU A 37 24.01 -19.76 30.45
CA GLU A 37 25.37 -19.65 30.95
C GLU A 37 25.68 -20.99 31.63
N LYS A 38 26.42 -21.86 30.92
CA LYS A 38 27.23 -22.89 31.60
C LYS A 38 28.09 -22.15 32.62
N PRO A 39 28.26 -22.67 33.86
CA PRO A 39 28.99 -21.94 34.88
C PRO A 39 30.40 -21.64 34.38
N LYS A 40 30.71 -20.36 34.18
CA LYS A 40 32.09 -19.89 34.03
C LYS A 40 32.75 -20.13 35.38
N ALA A 41 33.56 -21.18 35.45
CA ALA A 41 34.42 -21.38 36.60
C ALA A 41 35.56 -20.36 36.50
N ASP A 42 35.58 -19.40 37.42
CA ASP A 42 36.66 -18.43 37.55
C ASP A 42 37.94 -19.14 38.00
N PHE A 43 38.99 -19.08 37.20
CA PHE A 43 40.29 -19.67 37.54
C PHE A 43 41.33 -18.58 37.79
N SER A 44 41.89 -18.59 39.00
CA SER A 44 42.90 -17.64 39.46
C SER A 44 44.32 -17.98 39.02
N SER A 45 44.57 -19.17 38.46
CA SER A 45 45.90 -19.60 38.02
C SER A 45 45.88 -20.66 36.91
N PRO A 46 46.96 -20.81 36.12
CA PRO A 46 47.11 -21.88 35.12
C PRO A 46 46.95 -23.29 35.70
N ASP A 47 47.42 -23.52 36.92
CA ASP A 47 47.33 -24.82 37.59
C ASP A 47 45.89 -25.17 37.99
N ASP A 48 45.08 -24.17 38.36
CA ASP A 48 43.65 -24.36 38.65
C ASP A 48 42.86 -24.75 37.39
N CYS A 49 43.17 -24.13 36.24
CA CYS A 49 42.55 -24.48 34.95
C CYS A 49 42.97 -25.89 34.48
N GLN A 50 44.26 -26.25 34.60
CA GLN A 50 44.72 -27.60 34.24
C GLN A 50 44.05 -28.68 35.10
N SER A 51 43.86 -28.41 36.40
CA SER A 51 43.26 -29.33 37.36
C SER A 51 41.75 -29.53 37.11
N ALA A 52 41.01 -28.47 36.79
CA ALA A 52 39.60 -28.56 36.44
C ALA A 52 39.35 -29.23 35.09
N CYS A 53 40.19 -28.95 34.09
CA CYS A 53 40.14 -29.54 32.76
C CYS A 53 40.45 -31.06 32.81
N SER A 54 41.43 -31.48 33.63
CA SER A 54 41.71 -32.89 33.89
C SER A 54 40.56 -33.60 34.62
N LYS A 55 39.87 -32.92 35.55
CA LYS A 55 38.67 -33.46 36.23
C LYS A 55 37.47 -33.63 35.30
N ALA A 56 37.41 -32.86 34.21
CA ALA A 56 36.39 -32.97 33.17
C ALA A 56 36.69 -34.06 32.12
N GLY A 57 37.82 -34.77 32.24
CA GLY A 57 38.15 -35.94 31.42
C GLY A 57 39.07 -35.69 30.22
N TYR A 58 39.63 -34.48 30.09
CA TYR A 58 40.55 -34.12 28.99
C TYR A 58 42.01 -34.38 29.35
N GLU A 59 42.85 -34.68 28.35
CA GLU A 59 44.28 -34.91 28.58
C GLU A 59 45.04 -33.59 28.74
N LYS A 60 46.19 -33.66 29.42
CA LYS A 60 46.96 -32.46 29.84
C LYS A 60 47.34 -31.52 28.69
N GLY A 61 47.41 -32.01 27.44
CA GLY A 61 47.78 -31.26 26.24
C GLY A 61 46.67 -30.38 25.64
N ASP A 62 45.41 -30.64 26.00
CA ASP A 62 44.24 -29.98 25.39
C ASP A 62 43.86 -28.67 26.10
N CYS A 63 44.38 -28.47 27.30
CA CYS A 63 44.07 -27.32 28.15
C CYS A 63 45.12 -26.21 27.91
N LYS A 64 44.74 -25.14 27.20
CA LYS A 64 45.63 -23.99 26.92
C LYS A 64 45.22 -22.73 27.70
N TRP A 65 46.18 -22.21 28.47
CA TRP A 65 46.08 -20.89 29.11
C TRP A 65 46.40 -19.78 28.10
N PRO A 66 45.65 -18.67 28.02
CA PRO A 66 45.94 -17.62 27.06
C PRO A 66 47.24 -16.90 27.43
N THR A 67 48.29 -17.07 26.63
CA THR A 67 49.42 -16.14 26.59
C THR A 67 49.62 -15.69 25.14
N GLU A 68 49.59 -14.37 24.95
CA GLU A 68 49.66 -13.57 23.71
C GLU A 68 50.07 -14.32 22.42
N ALA A 69 49.12 -14.53 21.48
CA ALA A 69 49.39 -15.07 20.15
C ALA A 69 49.37 -13.96 19.06
N LYS A 70 50.38 -13.97 18.18
CA LYS A 70 50.52 -13.13 16.97
C LYS A 70 49.79 -13.74 15.76
N PRO A 71 49.36 -12.94 14.76
CA PRO A 71 48.46 -13.39 13.70
C PRO A 71 49.19 -14.09 12.54
N SER A 72 48.60 -15.16 12.02
CA SER A 72 48.86 -15.66 10.66
C SER A 72 47.52 -15.92 9.97
N TYR A 73 47.24 -15.15 8.92
CA TYR A 73 46.05 -15.24 8.09
C TYR A 73 46.14 -16.45 7.13
N VAL A 74 45.12 -17.31 7.16
CA VAL A 74 44.60 -18.03 5.99
C VAL A 74 43.17 -17.52 5.78
N ASN A 75 42.86 -17.18 4.53
CA ASN A 75 41.66 -16.48 4.08
C ASN A 75 40.54 -17.49 3.82
N LEU A 76 39.32 -17.26 4.34
CA LEU A 76 38.04 -17.63 3.73
C LEU A 76 36.86 -17.06 4.55
N GLY A 77 36.03 -16.25 3.87
CA GLY A 77 34.56 -16.21 4.00
C GLY A 77 33.92 -15.94 5.37
N SER A 78 33.46 -14.70 5.54
CA SER A 78 32.24 -14.35 6.28
C SER A 78 32.23 -14.52 7.80
N CYS A 79 32.78 -13.52 8.51
CA CYS A 79 32.12 -12.91 9.68
C CYS A 79 32.76 -11.54 9.94
N LEU A 80 31.96 -10.47 9.89
CA LEU A 80 32.35 -9.14 10.34
C LEU A 80 32.02 -9.00 11.84
N ILE A 81 32.93 -8.29 12.54
CA ILE A 81 32.80 -7.68 13.89
C ILE A 81 33.05 -8.71 15.03
N GLU A 82 33.95 -8.53 16.01
CA GLU A 82 34.40 -7.33 16.71
C GLU A 82 35.81 -7.52 17.35
N ASN A 83 36.60 -6.44 17.39
CA ASN A 83 37.77 -6.33 18.25
C ASN A 83 37.35 -6.52 19.72
N SER A 84 37.67 -7.66 20.31
CA SER A 84 37.60 -7.84 21.77
C SER A 84 38.97 -8.18 22.32
N ARG A 85 39.60 -7.19 22.95
CA ARG A 85 40.58 -7.47 24.00
C ARG A 85 39.89 -8.38 25.01
N HIS A 86 40.37 -9.60 25.18
CA HIS A 86 39.99 -10.44 26.33
C HIS A 86 41.19 -10.64 27.25
N CYS A 87 41.79 -9.51 27.62
CA CYS A 87 42.29 -9.32 28.98
C CYS A 87 41.61 -8.04 29.47
N GLY A 88 40.67 -8.17 30.41
CA GLY A 88 40.18 -7.01 31.15
C GLY A 88 41.34 -6.36 31.91
N ASN A 89 41.20 -5.08 32.26
CA ASN A 89 42.21 -4.28 32.98
C ASN A 89 42.53 -4.78 34.42
N GLU A 90 42.10 -5.99 34.80
CA GLU A 90 42.37 -6.63 36.11
C GLU A 90 43.07 -8.00 35.99
N GLY A 91 43.61 -8.35 34.82
CA GLY A 91 44.48 -9.53 34.67
C GLY A 91 43.77 -10.89 34.65
N GLN A 92 42.50 -10.95 34.22
CA GLN A 92 41.73 -12.18 34.11
C GLN A 92 41.73 -12.74 32.68
N CYS A 93 41.95 -14.05 32.54
CA CYS A 93 41.97 -14.80 31.28
C CYS A 93 40.99 -15.99 31.34
N ASN A 94 40.19 -16.21 30.29
CA ASN A 94 39.27 -17.36 30.19
C ASN A 94 39.94 -18.55 29.47
N CYS A 95 39.69 -19.78 29.95
CA CYS A 95 40.10 -21.02 29.30
C CYS A 95 39.05 -21.46 28.26
N TYR A 96 39.51 -21.87 27.06
CA TYR A 96 38.67 -22.45 26.01
C TYR A 96 39.07 -23.92 25.81
N CYS A 97 38.09 -24.82 25.73
CA CYS A 97 38.31 -26.19 25.26
C CYS A 97 38.05 -26.20 23.76
N TYR A 98 39.07 -26.54 22.97
CA TYR A 98 38.89 -26.81 21.55
C TYR A 98 38.63 -28.32 21.40
N PRO A 99 37.67 -28.76 20.56
CA PRO A 99 37.72 -30.13 20.06
C PRO A 99 39.07 -30.30 19.35
N GLU A 100 39.69 -31.48 19.51
CA GLU A 100 40.98 -31.80 18.88
C GLU A 100 41.01 -31.25 17.46
N THR A 101 42.02 -30.42 17.17
CA THR A 101 42.33 -30.09 15.79
C THR A 101 42.65 -31.40 15.10
N VAL A 102 41.72 -31.87 14.27
CA VAL A 102 41.90 -33.06 13.43
C VAL A 102 43.22 -32.87 12.68
N PRO A 103 44.14 -33.85 12.70
CA PRO A 103 45.46 -33.69 12.09
C PRO A 103 45.32 -33.27 10.62
N GLU A 104 46.12 -32.29 10.18
CA GLU A 104 46.30 -31.98 8.75
C GLU A 104 46.64 -33.28 8.01
N GLY A 105 45.65 -33.80 7.27
CA GLY A 105 45.71 -35.13 6.64
C GLY A 105 44.40 -35.91 6.63
N THR A 106 43.24 -35.27 6.89
CA THR A 106 41.94 -35.90 6.62
C THR A 106 41.87 -36.25 5.15
N LYS A 107 41.74 -37.55 4.84
CA LYS A 107 41.52 -37.99 3.46
C LYS A 107 40.23 -37.34 2.97
N ASP A 108 40.39 -36.43 2.02
CA ASP A 108 39.31 -35.90 1.22
C ASP A 108 38.56 -37.08 0.57
N CYS A 109 37.24 -37.00 0.50
CA CYS A 109 36.47 -37.93 -0.31
C CYS A 109 36.83 -37.73 -1.80
N ALA A 110 36.82 -38.79 -2.60
CA ALA A 110 37.03 -38.69 -4.05
C ALA A 110 35.71 -38.85 -4.82
N THR A 111 34.79 -39.63 -4.25
CA THR A 111 33.48 -39.95 -4.81
C THR A 111 32.41 -39.95 -3.72
N ASP A 112 31.13 -39.88 -4.11
CA ASP A 112 30.01 -39.96 -3.16
C ASP A 112 30.05 -41.26 -2.34
N ASP A 113 30.54 -42.36 -2.91
CA ASP A 113 30.71 -43.66 -2.25
C ASP A 113 31.74 -43.64 -1.10
N ASP A 114 32.55 -42.58 -0.97
CA ASP A 114 33.48 -42.41 0.15
C ASP A 114 32.82 -41.76 1.36
N CYS A 115 31.58 -41.29 1.22
CA CYS A 115 30.84 -40.60 2.26
C CYS A 115 29.72 -41.48 2.82
N VAL A 116 29.57 -41.46 4.15
CA VAL A 116 28.53 -42.20 4.87
C VAL A 116 27.82 -41.28 5.86
N VAL A 117 26.52 -41.50 6.01
CA VAL A 117 25.74 -40.91 7.09
C VAL A 117 26.11 -41.63 8.38
N PHE A 118 26.43 -40.88 9.42
CA PHE A 118 26.72 -41.39 10.75
C PHE A 118 25.75 -40.75 11.76
N GLY A 119 25.21 -41.55 12.68
CA GLY A 119 24.23 -41.11 13.68
C GLY A 119 22.82 -40.88 13.11
N GLU A 120 21.84 -40.82 14.01
CA GLU A 120 20.45 -40.47 13.71
C GLU A 120 20.17 -39.02 14.13
N THR A 121 19.07 -38.43 13.65
CA THR A 121 18.59 -37.13 14.14
C THR A 121 18.38 -37.22 15.65
N GLY A 122 19.08 -36.38 16.41
CA GLY A 122 19.15 -36.45 17.86
C GLY A 122 20.48 -36.93 18.43
N ASP A 123 21.45 -37.38 17.62
CA ASP A 123 22.79 -37.77 18.08
C ASP A 123 23.79 -36.60 18.08
N CYS A 124 24.73 -36.52 19.03
CA CYS A 124 25.71 -35.42 19.09
C CYS A 124 26.67 -35.34 17.89
N ASN A 125 26.99 -36.48 17.29
CA ASN A 125 27.91 -36.57 16.15
C ASN A 125 27.17 -36.96 14.87
N CYS A 126 25.88 -36.64 14.74
CA CYS A 126 25.14 -36.96 13.53
C CYS A 126 25.67 -36.14 12.32
N GLY A 127 25.75 -36.72 11.13
CA GLY A 127 26.24 -36.01 9.94
C GLY A 127 26.92 -36.90 8.89
N CYS A 128 27.61 -36.25 7.94
CA CYS A 128 28.34 -36.94 6.86
C CYS A 128 29.84 -37.02 7.15
N TYR A 129 30.38 -38.23 7.03
CA TYR A 129 31.78 -38.49 7.28
C TYR A 129 32.39 -39.37 6.20
N ASN A 130 33.72 -39.30 6.06
CA ASN A 130 34.43 -40.26 5.23
C ASN A 130 34.29 -41.67 5.86
N LYS A 131 33.89 -42.65 5.07
CA LYS A 131 33.67 -44.04 5.51
C LYS A 131 34.89 -44.69 6.17
N ASP A 132 36.09 -44.23 5.80
CA ASP A 132 37.35 -44.73 6.34
C ASP A 132 37.69 -44.11 7.71
N ASN A 133 37.01 -43.03 8.11
CA ASN A 133 37.25 -42.32 9.35
C ASN A 133 35.97 -41.73 9.97
N PRO A 134 34.95 -42.55 10.28
CA PRO A 134 33.77 -42.09 11.00
C PRO A 134 34.10 -41.83 12.49
N PRO A 135 33.29 -41.03 13.20
CA PRO A 135 33.40 -40.87 14.64
C PRO A 135 33.32 -42.23 15.36
N SER A 136 33.99 -42.37 16.50
CA SER A 136 34.04 -43.62 17.28
C SER A 136 32.76 -43.92 18.07
N GLY A 137 31.82 -42.97 18.13
CA GLY A 137 30.51 -43.10 18.78
C GLY A 137 29.63 -41.87 18.53
N THR A 138 28.33 -42.01 18.77
CA THR A 138 27.35 -40.93 18.50
C THR A 138 27.44 -39.76 19.47
N GLY A 139 28.15 -39.92 20.59
CA GLY A 139 28.33 -38.88 21.63
C GLY A 139 27.12 -38.71 22.55
N GLY A 140 26.06 -39.52 22.40
CA GLY A 140 24.81 -39.42 23.15
C GLY A 140 23.77 -38.54 22.46
N GLU A 141 22.70 -38.19 23.19
CA GLU A 141 21.59 -37.37 22.66
C GLU A 141 21.92 -35.87 22.68
N CYS A 142 21.76 -35.20 21.53
CA CYS A 142 21.97 -33.77 21.28
C CYS A 142 21.01 -33.26 20.17
N PHE A 143 20.99 -31.95 19.92
CA PHE A 143 20.20 -31.34 18.84
C PHE A 143 20.92 -31.35 17.49
N CYS A 144 21.02 -32.52 16.86
CA CYS A 144 21.59 -32.66 15.52
C CYS A 144 20.53 -33.20 14.55
N SER A 145 20.49 -32.70 13.31
CA SER A 145 19.63 -33.23 12.23
C SER A 145 20.48 -34.02 11.24
N ALA A 146 20.27 -35.34 11.19
CA ALA A 146 21.06 -36.21 10.33
C ALA A 146 20.61 -36.05 8.87
N PRO A 147 21.54 -35.96 7.91
CA PRO A 147 21.19 -35.87 6.49
C PRO A 147 20.68 -37.21 5.95
N ASP A 148 19.77 -37.16 4.97
CA ASP A 148 19.21 -38.35 4.33
C ASP A 148 20.24 -39.12 3.50
N SER A 149 21.21 -38.40 2.91
CA SER A 149 22.35 -38.99 2.22
C SER A 149 23.58 -38.08 2.28
N CYS A 150 24.72 -38.56 1.79
CA CYS A 150 25.96 -37.79 1.74
C CYS A 150 26.52 -37.72 0.32
N LYS A 151 27.15 -36.60 -0.02
CA LYS A 151 27.89 -36.43 -1.29
C LYS A 151 29.28 -35.88 -1.06
N CYS A 152 30.19 -36.19 -1.98
CA CYS A 152 31.51 -35.62 -1.98
C CYS A 152 31.54 -34.30 -2.75
N VAL A 153 31.67 -33.19 -2.03
CA VAL A 153 31.71 -31.85 -2.59
C VAL A 153 33.06 -31.22 -2.28
N ASN A 154 33.86 -30.96 -3.32
CA ASN A 154 35.19 -30.35 -3.19
C ASN A 154 36.12 -31.08 -2.21
N GLY A 155 36.06 -32.42 -2.18
CA GLY A 155 36.88 -33.24 -1.28
C GLY A 155 36.30 -33.41 0.13
N LYS A 156 35.17 -32.80 0.45
CA LYS A 156 34.51 -32.92 1.75
C LYS A 156 33.17 -33.66 1.63
N CYS A 157 32.90 -34.54 2.59
CA CYS A 157 31.59 -35.16 2.70
C CYS A 157 30.60 -34.15 3.25
N GLU A 158 29.62 -33.77 2.43
CA GLU A 158 28.55 -32.84 2.78
C GLU A 158 27.21 -33.58 2.83
N GLY A 159 26.36 -33.18 3.77
CA GLY A 159 25.00 -33.70 3.93
C GLY A 159 24.08 -33.28 2.79
N VAL A 160 23.30 -34.23 2.30
CA VAL A 160 22.17 -34.00 1.41
C VAL A 160 20.92 -34.34 2.22
N PHE A 161 20.13 -33.31 2.50
CA PHE A 161 18.79 -33.44 3.01
C PHE A 161 17.86 -33.54 1.78
N GLU A 162 16.91 -34.48 1.77
CA GLU A 162 15.85 -34.48 0.76
C GLU A 162 15.17 -33.09 0.78
N GLU A 163 14.90 -32.54 -0.39
CA GLU A 163 14.20 -31.26 -0.50
C GLU A 163 12.85 -31.42 0.23
N GLU A 164 12.70 -30.75 1.38
CA GLU A 164 11.43 -30.71 2.08
C GLU A 164 10.43 -30.06 1.12
N ILE A 165 9.47 -30.87 0.65
CA ILE A 165 8.36 -30.37 -0.14
C ILE A 165 7.53 -29.49 0.81
N GLU A 166 7.46 -28.20 0.54
CA GLU A 166 6.76 -27.23 1.40
C GLU A 166 5.46 -26.73 0.78
N SER A 167 5.25 -26.98 -0.52
CA SER A 167 4.10 -26.47 -1.28
C SER A 167 3.38 -27.52 -2.11
N PHE A 168 2.18 -27.17 -2.57
CA PHE A 168 1.42 -28.00 -3.50
C PHE A 168 2.14 -28.11 -4.85
N GLU A 169 2.70 -27.01 -5.34
CA GLU A 169 3.44 -26.92 -6.59
C GLU A 169 4.66 -27.85 -6.59
N GLU A 170 5.49 -27.79 -5.56
CA GLU A 170 6.66 -28.68 -5.40
C GLU A 170 6.24 -30.15 -5.31
N CYS A 171 5.15 -30.45 -4.61
CA CYS A 171 4.62 -31.81 -4.53
C CYS A 171 4.24 -32.36 -5.92
N VAL A 172 3.60 -31.52 -6.75
CA VAL A 172 3.21 -31.90 -8.11
C VAL A 172 4.44 -32.03 -9.03
N GLU A 173 5.41 -31.12 -8.92
CA GLU A 173 6.67 -31.17 -9.67
C GLU A 173 7.51 -32.41 -9.33
N ALA A 174 7.49 -32.84 -8.07
CA ALA A 174 8.08 -34.10 -7.61
C ALA A 174 7.35 -35.35 -8.13
N GLY A 175 6.23 -35.20 -8.86
CA GLY A 175 5.49 -36.28 -9.50
C GLY A 175 4.60 -37.09 -8.55
N HIS A 176 4.27 -36.53 -7.39
CA HIS A 176 3.39 -37.18 -6.42
C HIS A 176 1.91 -37.17 -6.86
N PRO A 177 1.09 -38.12 -6.37
CA PRO A 177 -0.31 -38.24 -6.79
C PRO A 177 -1.16 -37.02 -6.36
N VAL A 178 -1.89 -36.45 -7.32
CA VAL A 178 -2.93 -35.44 -7.08
C VAL A 178 -4.28 -36.13 -6.92
N MET A 179 -4.95 -35.85 -5.82
CA MET A 179 -6.27 -36.38 -5.47
C MET A 179 -7.38 -35.66 -6.24
N GLU A 180 -8.44 -36.39 -6.56
CA GLU A 180 -9.68 -35.84 -7.14
C GLU A 180 -10.51 -35.08 -6.08
N SER A 181 -9.99 -33.95 -5.60
CA SER A 181 -10.66 -33.03 -4.68
C SER A 181 -10.68 -31.61 -5.22
N TYR A 182 -11.55 -30.77 -4.67
CA TYR A 182 -11.52 -29.33 -4.90
C TYR A 182 -11.53 -28.58 -3.56
N PRO A 183 -10.50 -27.78 -3.24
CA PRO A 183 -9.25 -27.60 -3.99
C PRO A 183 -8.45 -28.90 -4.20
N PRO A 184 -7.62 -29.01 -5.26
CA PRO A 184 -6.81 -30.18 -5.50
C PRO A 184 -5.76 -30.35 -4.40
N ARG A 185 -5.45 -31.60 -4.10
CA ARG A 185 -4.50 -31.97 -3.03
C ARG A 185 -3.45 -32.92 -3.59
N CYS A 186 -2.19 -32.65 -3.32
CA CYS A 186 -1.07 -33.52 -3.68
C CYS A 186 -0.59 -34.26 -2.42
N ALA A 187 -0.38 -35.58 -2.54
CA ALA A 187 -0.06 -36.44 -1.40
C ALA A 187 1.31 -37.10 -1.56
N VAL A 188 2.24 -36.81 -0.64
CA VAL A 188 3.52 -37.51 -0.56
C VAL A 188 3.30 -38.91 0.03
N PRO A 189 3.77 -40.00 -0.61
CA PRO A 189 3.59 -41.35 -0.09
C PRO A 189 4.14 -41.52 1.33
N GLY A 190 3.27 -41.75 2.31
CA GLY A 190 3.66 -41.85 3.73
C GLY A 190 4.00 -40.52 4.41
N GLY A 191 3.80 -39.40 3.71
CA GLY A 191 4.14 -38.05 4.17
C GLY A 191 2.93 -37.10 4.24
N PRO A 192 3.18 -35.79 4.25
CA PRO A 192 2.14 -34.77 4.29
C PRO A 192 1.33 -34.69 2.99
N THR A 193 0.18 -34.02 3.08
CA THR A 193 -0.63 -33.63 1.92
C THR A 193 -0.67 -32.12 1.80
N PHE A 194 -0.41 -31.61 0.60
CA PHE A 194 -0.44 -30.19 0.28
C PHE A 194 -1.71 -29.87 -0.49
N THR A 195 -2.34 -28.74 -0.18
CA THR A 195 -3.56 -28.28 -0.85
C THR A 195 -3.20 -27.06 -1.67
N GLU A 196 -3.69 -26.96 -2.90
CA GLU A 196 -3.45 -25.79 -3.73
C GLU A 196 -3.99 -24.52 -3.05
N ASP A 197 -3.22 -23.44 -3.15
CA ASP A 197 -3.62 -22.13 -2.67
C ASP A 197 -4.97 -21.70 -3.26
N ASN A 198 -5.86 -21.25 -2.38
CA ASN A 198 -7.22 -20.90 -2.73
C ASN A 198 -7.72 -19.70 -1.90
N CYS A 199 -8.64 -18.94 -2.47
CA CYS A 199 -9.30 -17.79 -1.85
C CYS A 199 -10.73 -18.17 -1.49
N GLN A 200 -11.14 -17.87 -0.25
CA GLN A 200 -12.42 -18.30 0.29
C GLN A 200 -13.27 -17.09 0.69
N TYR A 201 -14.28 -16.81 -0.13
CA TYR A 201 -15.21 -15.71 0.13
C TYR A 201 -16.52 -16.21 0.71
N LYS A 202 -16.97 -15.63 1.82
CA LYS A 202 -18.27 -15.96 2.44
C LYS A 202 -19.25 -14.82 2.26
N LYS A 203 -20.44 -15.14 1.74
CA LYS A 203 -21.53 -14.17 1.56
C LYS A 203 -22.82 -14.77 2.11
N GLY A 204 -23.13 -14.45 3.35
CA GLY A 204 -24.22 -15.11 4.07
C GLY A 204 -23.86 -16.55 4.38
N GLU A 205 -24.69 -17.51 3.92
CA GLU A 205 -24.43 -18.95 4.08
C GLU A 205 -23.61 -19.54 2.94
N ASP A 206 -23.44 -18.81 1.83
CA ASP A 206 -22.71 -19.26 0.67
C ASP A 206 -21.19 -19.10 0.86
N ILE A 207 -20.45 -20.12 0.43
CA ILE A 207 -18.98 -20.14 0.44
C ILE A 207 -18.51 -20.31 -1.00
N PHE A 208 -17.76 -19.33 -1.51
CA PHE A 208 -17.14 -19.34 -2.81
C PHE A 208 -15.65 -19.64 -2.67
N ILE A 209 -15.17 -20.64 -3.40
CA ILE A 209 -13.77 -21.06 -3.39
C ILE A 209 -13.23 -20.95 -4.81
N LEU A 210 -12.08 -20.30 -4.96
CA LEU A 210 -11.34 -20.18 -6.22
C LEU A 210 -9.89 -20.56 -5.95
N THR A 211 -9.30 -21.45 -6.74
CA THR A 211 -7.87 -21.77 -6.64
C THR A 211 -7.01 -20.76 -7.40
N ILE A 212 -5.71 -20.69 -7.10
CA ILE A 212 -4.80 -19.82 -7.84
C ILE A 212 -4.69 -20.21 -9.32
N SER A 213 -4.68 -21.51 -9.68
CA SER A 213 -4.69 -21.95 -11.09
C SER A 213 -5.95 -21.51 -11.84
N ASP A 214 -7.11 -21.60 -11.21
CA ASP A 214 -8.37 -21.13 -11.78
C ASP A 214 -8.39 -19.59 -11.91
N ALA A 215 -7.89 -18.87 -10.89
CA ALA A 215 -7.78 -17.42 -10.92
C ALA A 215 -6.86 -16.95 -12.06
N LYS A 216 -5.68 -17.56 -12.22
CA LYS A 216 -4.77 -17.32 -13.34
C LYS A 216 -5.45 -17.63 -14.68
N SER A 217 -6.23 -18.72 -14.77
CA SER A 217 -6.96 -19.08 -15.99
C SER A 217 -8.06 -18.08 -16.37
N ILE A 218 -8.74 -17.48 -15.38
CA ILE A 218 -9.71 -16.40 -15.59
C ILE A 218 -8.99 -15.12 -16.05
N ALA A 219 -7.89 -14.76 -15.37
CA ALA A 219 -7.09 -13.58 -15.70
C ALA A 219 -6.51 -13.64 -17.14
N LYS A 220 -6.02 -14.80 -17.58
CA LYS A 220 -5.54 -15.01 -18.95
C LYS A 220 -6.60 -14.77 -20.02
N LYS A 221 -7.88 -15.02 -19.69
CA LYS A 221 -9.03 -14.82 -20.59
C LYS A 221 -9.61 -13.41 -20.51
N SER A 222 -9.13 -12.56 -19.61
CA SER A 222 -9.59 -11.20 -19.44
C SER A 222 -8.63 -10.19 -20.08
N GLU A 223 -8.85 -8.90 -19.80
CA GLU A 223 -7.92 -7.84 -20.18
C GLU A 223 -6.52 -7.97 -19.55
N CYS A 224 -6.35 -8.78 -18.49
CA CYS A 224 -5.06 -9.03 -17.87
C CYS A 224 -4.11 -9.81 -18.80
N GLY A 225 -4.64 -10.82 -19.51
CA GLY A 225 -3.88 -11.65 -20.44
C GLY A 225 -2.79 -12.48 -19.75
N ASP A 226 -1.74 -12.85 -20.49
CA ASP A 226 -0.67 -13.74 -20.02
C ASP A 226 0.43 -13.05 -19.18
N ARG A 227 0.23 -11.78 -18.79
CA ARG A 227 1.25 -10.95 -18.10
C ARG A 227 1.26 -11.15 -16.59
N LEU A 228 0.92 -12.34 -16.11
CA LEU A 228 0.75 -12.61 -14.68
C LEU A 228 2.10 -12.96 -14.05
N LYS A 229 2.39 -12.35 -12.89
CA LYS A 229 3.53 -12.73 -12.04
C LYS A 229 3.13 -13.89 -11.12
N GLU A 230 4.15 -14.48 -10.49
CA GLU A 230 3.97 -15.50 -9.46
C GLU A 230 3.54 -14.92 -8.10
N THR A 231 3.68 -13.61 -7.91
CA THR A 231 3.23 -12.95 -6.68
C THR A 231 1.72 -12.69 -6.72
N TYR A 232 1.01 -13.18 -5.71
CA TYR A 232 -0.43 -12.98 -5.55
C TYR A 232 -0.82 -12.88 -4.08
N VAL A 233 -1.98 -12.29 -3.83
CA VAL A 233 -2.60 -12.22 -2.50
C VAL A 233 -4.11 -12.43 -2.66
N CYS A 234 -4.70 -13.24 -1.78
CA CYS A 234 -6.15 -13.30 -1.63
C CYS A 234 -6.60 -12.31 -0.54
N ASN A 235 -7.70 -11.62 -0.81
CA ASN A 235 -8.47 -10.90 0.20
C ASN A 235 -9.81 -11.62 0.39
N ASP A 236 -9.92 -12.37 1.48
CA ASP A 236 -11.12 -13.14 1.86
C ASP A 236 -12.29 -12.24 2.28
N ASP A 237 -12.03 -11.02 2.75
CA ASP A 237 -13.09 -10.07 3.16
C ASP A 237 -13.83 -9.52 1.94
N THR A 238 -13.10 -9.20 0.88
CA THR A 238 -13.67 -8.66 -0.37
C THR A 238 -13.95 -9.73 -1.42
N GLY A 239 -13.47 -10.96 -1.20
CA GLY A 239 -13.59 -12.06 -2.15
C GLY A 239 -12.86 -11.78 -3.46
N THR A 240 -11.62 -11.28 -3.36
CA THR A 240 -10.82 -10.93 -4.53
C THR A 240 -9.41 -11.48 -4.44
N TYR A 241 -8.98 -12.14 -5.51
CA TYR A 241 -7.57 -12.43 -5.76
C TYR A 241 -6.90 -11.26 -6.44
N TRP A 242 -5.70 -10.92 -5.98
CA TRP A 242 -4.83 -9.89 -6.55
C TRP A 242 -3.56 -10.58 -7.05
N ILE A 243 -3.41 -10.69 -8.35
CA ILE A 243 -2.24 -11.30 -8.99
C ILE A 243 -1.42 -10.16 -9.61
N ASP A 244 -0.15 -10.00 -9.23
CA ASP A 244 0.65 -8.90 -9.78
C ASP A 244 0.88 -9.08 -11.28
N LEU A 245 1.00 -7.96 -12.00
CA LEU A 245 1.18 -7.96 -13.45
C LEU A 245 2.60 -7.53 -13.84
N ASP A 246 3.12 -8.14 -14.90
CA ASP A 246 4.36 -7.75 -15.55
C ASP A 246 4.11 -6.63 -16.57
N MET A 247 3.89 -5.44 -16.03
CA MET A 247 3.63 -4.22 -16.78
C MET A 247 4.24 -3.02 -16.05
N GLU A 248 4.74 -2.07 -16.82
CA GLU A 248 5.38 -0.86 -16.28
C GLU A 248 4.50 0.37 -16.48
N LYS A 249 4.27 1.10 -15.38
CA LYS A 249 3.74 2.46 -15.37
C LYS A 249 4.36 3.21 -14.20
N GLU A 250 4.96 4.37 -14.45
CA GLU A 250 5.68 5.13 -13.43
C GLU A 250 4.77 5.43 -12.21
N GLY A 251 5.27 5.11 -11.01
CA GLY A 251 4.53 5.30 -9.76
C GLY A 251 3.38 4.31 -9.54
N CYS A 252 3.21 3.29 -10.38
CA CYS A 252 2.12 2.32 -10.26
C CYS A 252 2.60 0.88 -10.14
N ASN A 253 1.89 0.11 -9.31
CA ASN A 253 2.05 -1.33 -9.18
C ASN A 253 0.76 -2.04 -9.62
N PRO A 254 0.69 -2.53 -10.88
CA PRO A 254 -0.51 -3.14 -11.43
C PRO A 254 -0.75 -4.56 -10.89
N ALA A 255 -2.03 -4.89 -10.66
CA ALA A 255 -2.47 -6.25 -10.39
C ALA A 255 -3.74 -6.58 -11.17
N CYS A 256 -3.87 -7.85 -11.58
CA CYS A 256 -5.12 -8.42 -12.02
C CYS A 256 -5.97 -8.79 -10.80
N VAL A 257 -7.12 -8.15 -10.67
CA VAL A 257 -8.07 -8.42 -9.59
C VAL A 257 -9.15 -9.35 -10.12
N VAL A 258 -9.17 -10.58 -9.60
CA VAL A 258 -10.13 -11.63 -9.95
C VAL A 258 -11.15 -11.76 -8.83
N ASN A 259 -12.43 -11.58 -9.14
CA ASN A 259 -13.50 -11.76 -8.16
C ASN A 259 -13.86 -13.26 -8.02
N VAL A 260 -13.89 -13.74 -6.77
CA VAL A 260 -14.10 -15.15 -6.42
C VAL A 260 -15.54 -15.60 -6.71
N GLU A 261 -16.52 -14.73 -6.49
CA GLU A 261 -17.96 -14.99 -6.73
C GLU A 261 -18.30 -14.88 -8.21
N THR A 262 -17.99 -13.75 -8.86
CA THR A 262 -18.44 -13.45 -10.23
C THR A 262 -17.53 -14.03 -11.31
N ARG A 263 -16.33 -14.48 -10.95
CA ARG A 263 -15.30 -14.96 -11.89
C ARG A 263 -14.93 -13.92 -12.96
N GLU A 264 -15.09 -12.63 -12.65
CA GLU A 264 -14.62 -11.51 -13.49
C GLU A 264 -13.21 -11.09 -13.08
N ALA A 265 -12.41 -10.65 -14.05
CA ALA A 265 -11.05 -10.17 -13.83
C ALA A 265 -10.82 -8.81 -14.49
N LYS A 266 -10.24 -7.87 -13.75
CA LYS A 266 -9.93 -6.51 -14.20
C LYS A 266 -8.56 -6.03 -13.72
N ILE A 267 -7.94 -5.14 -14.47
CA ILE A 267 -6.67 -4.54 -14.05
C ILE A 267 -6.94 -3.44 -13.00
N ASN A 268 -6.24 -3.52 -11.86
CA ASN A 268 -6.21 -2.47 -10.86
C ASN A 268 -4.78 -1.88 -10.78
N TRP A 269 -4.69 -0.58 -11.01
CA TRP A 269 -3.45 0.19 -10.91
C TRP A 269 -3.32 0.77 -9.51
N ARG A 270 -2.55 0.11 -8.64
CA ARG A 270 -2.23 0.64 -7.30
C ARG A 270 -1.10 1.63 -7.45
N CYS A 271 -1.43 2.89 -7.71
CA CYS A 271 -0.45 3.94 -7.86
C CYS A 271 -0.10 4.56 -6.51
N THR A 272 1.17 4.50 -6.13
CA THR A 272 1.71 5.14 -4.92
C THR A 272 2.48 6.37 -5.34
N GLY A 273 1.79 7.50 -5.37
CA GLY A 273 2.36 8.78 -5.74
C GLY A 273 1.27 9.69 -6.29
N VAL A 274 1.27 10.95 -5.86
CA VAL A 274 0.68 12.02 -6.67
C VAL A 274 1.32 11.84 -8.05
N LEU A 275 0.53 11.55 -9.09
CA LEU A 275 1.03 11.52 -10.46
C LEU A 275 1.97 12.71 -10.62
N SER A 276 3.18 12.50 -11.13
CA SER A 276 4.07 13.63 -11.39
C SER A 276 3.26 14.64 -12.20
N LYS A 277 3.37 15.93 -11.88
CA LYS A 277 2.59 16.95 -12.61
C LYS A 277 2.85 16.91 -14.11
N GLU A 278 4.01 16.38 -14.50
CA GLU A 278 4.37 16.01 -15.86
C GLU A 278 3.45 14.95 -16.45
N GLN A 279 3.28 13.81 -15.77
CA GLN A 279 2.36 12.76 -16.22
C GLN A 279 0.91 13.24 -16.18
N ALA A 280 0.53 14.02 -15.17
CA ALA A 280 -0.81 14.58 -15.05
C ALA A 280 -1.14 15.56 -16.20
N CYS A 281 -0.14 16.31 -16.68
CA CYS A 281 -0.25 17.10 -17.90
C CYS A 281 -0.55 16.22 -19.12
N ILE A 282 0.24 15.16 -19.32
CA ILE A 282 0.11 14.25 -20.48
C ILE A 282 -1.24 13.52 -20.44
N ASP A 283 -1.62 12.97 -19.27
CA ASP A 283 -2.86 12.21 -19.08
C ASP A 283 -4.12 13.07 -19.28
N SER A 284 -4.03 14.38 -19.02
CA SER A 284 -5.12 15.33 -19.27
C SER A 284 -5.15 15.89 -20.70
N GLY A 285 -4.30 15.36 -21.59
CA GLY A 285 -4.22 15.74 -23.01
C GLY A 285 -3.39 16.99 -23.28
N GLY A 286 -2.64 17.47 -22.29
CA GLY A 286 -1.67 18.56 -22.44
C GLY A 286 -0.33 18.08 -22.98
N THR A 287 0.51 19.04 -23.35
CA THR A 287 1.89 18.79 -23.80
C THR A 287 2.88 19.48 -22.87
N VAL A 288 3.96 18.78 -22.51
CA VAL A 288 5.01 19.34 -21.67
C VAL A 288 5.85 20.29 -22.51
N ARG A 289 6.00 21.54 -22.06
CA ARG A 289 6.84 22.55 -22.70
C ARG A 289 7.70 23.27 -21.67
N THR A 290 8.70 24.00 -22.13
CA THR A 290 9.43 24.95 -21.29
C THR A 290 8.81 26.34 -21.45
N GLY A 291 8.52 27.00 -20.33
CA GLY A 291 7.97 28.36 -20.29
C GLY A 291 8.80 29.25 -19.38
N LEU A 292 8.77 30.56 -19.65
CA LEU A 292 9.42 31.56 -18.80
C LEU A 292 8.44 31.99 -17.71
N CYS A 293 8.71 31.66 -16.45
CA CYS A 293 7.84 31.97 -15.32
C CYS A 293 8.61 32.67 -14.19
N CYS A 294 7.88 33.21 -13.21
CA CYS A 294 8.48 33.94 -12.10
C CYS A 294 9.48 33.07 -11.31
N LYS A 295 10.60 33.65 -10.84
CA LYS A 295 11.63 32.93 -10.06
C LYS A 295 11.12 32.19 -8.82
N SER A 296 9.99 32.59 -8.26
CA SER A 296 9.34 31.94 -7.11
C SER A 296 8.55 30.68 -7.47
N VAL A 297 8.42 30.36 -8.75
CA VAL A 297 7.55 29.31 -9.26
C VAL A 297 8.39 28.13 -9.76
N GLY A 298 7.97 26.91 -9.43
CA GLY A 298 8.60 25.67 -9.89
C GLY A 298 7.88 25.07 -11.10
N ASP A 299 8.35 23.88 -11.52
CA ASP A 299 7.78 23.14 -12.64
C ASP A 299 6.28 22.82 -12.44
N PHE A 300 5.57 22.86 -13.56
CA PHE A 300 4.12 22.67 -13.68
C PHE A 300 3.34 23.57 -12.70
N PRO A 301 3.47 24.90 -12.84
CA PRO A 301 2.61 25.81 -12.11
C PRO A 301 1.16 25.67 -12.55
N ASN A 302 0.24 26.11 -11.68
CA ASN A 302 -1.13 26.33 -12.08
C ASN A 302 -1.16 27.51 -13.08
N THR A 303 -1.31 27.22 -14.36
CA THR A 303 -1.39 28.24 -15.43
C THR A 303 -2.79 28.83 -15.59
N CYS A 304 -3.77 28.33 -14.83
CA CYS A 304 -5.10 28.96 -14.73
C CYS A 304 -5.11 30.22 -13.86
N THR A 305 -4.12 30.40 -13.01
CA THR A 305 -4.01 31.59 -12.16
C THR A 305 -3.27 32.70 -12.88
N ILE A 306 -3.88 33.88 -12.93
CA ILE A 306 -3.25 35.09 -13.48
C ILE A 306 -2.00 35.39 -12.65
N GLY A 307 -0.84 35.46 -13.32
CA GLY A 307 0.42 35.87 -12.70
C GLY A 307 1.44 34.77 -12.43
N ALA A 308 1.12 33.48 -12.64
CA ALA A 308 2.09 32.39 -12.47
C ALA A 308 3.37 32.59 -13.32
N CYS A 309 3.22 33.15 -14.52
CA CYS A 309 4.32 33.40 -15.46
C CYS A 309 4.36 34.86 -15.98
N GLY A 310 3.74 35.79 -15.25
CA GLY A 310 3.60 37.20 -15.65
C GLY A 310 4.67 38.14 -15.08
N CYS A 311 5.93 37.70 -14.96
CA CYS A 311 7.03 38.48 -14.37
C CYS A 311 7.88 39.20 -15.43
N SER A 312 8.66 40.20 -15.00
CA SER A 312 9.66 40.83 -15.88
C SER A 312 10.75 39.83 -16.30
N PRO A 313 11.42 40.03 -17.46
CA PRO A 313 12.46 39.10 -17.92
C PRO A 313 13.57 38.87 -16.88
N GLU A 314 13.95 39.91 -16.14
CA GLU A 314 14.99 39.87 -15.10
C GLU A 314 14.58 39.06 -13.85
N ASN A 315 13.27 38.90 -13.64
CA ASN A 315 12.68 38.17 -12.51
C ASN A 315 12.04 36.84 -12.93
N SER A 316 12.36 36.36 -14.12
CA SER A 316 11.83 35.12 -14.66
C SER A 316 12.94 34.09 -14.92
N HIS A 317 12.56 32.82 -14.95
CA HIS A 317 13.43 31.69 -15.26
C HIS A 317 12.64 30.61 -16.00
N GLU A 318 13.35 29.70 -16.66
CA GLU A 318 12.73 28.61 -17.41
C GLU A 318 12.26 27.50 -16.47
N VAL A 319 10.99 27.10 -16.62
CA VAL A 319 10.39 25.96 -15.91
C VAL A 319 9.63 25.10 -16.90
N LYS A 320 9.42 23.83 -16.56
CA LYS A 320 8.44 22.99 -17.28
C LYS A 320 7.03 23.52 -17.01
N ILE A 321 6.22 23.63 -18.05
CA ILE A 321 4.81 24.00 -17.98
C ILE A 321 3.98 22.95 -18.72
N CYS A 322 2.69 22.89 -18.37
CA CYS A 322 1.73 22.12 -19.14
C CYS A 322 1.00 23.05 -20.12
N ASP A 323 1.19 22.81 -21.41
CA ASP A 323 0.44 23.46 -22.48
C ASP A 323 -0.82 22.65 -22.78
N CYS A 324 -1.97 23.17 -22.36
CA CYS A 324 -3.27 22.53 -22.49
C CYS A 324 -3.99 22.85 -23.82
N GLY A 325 -3.37 23.61 -24.72
CA GLY A 325 -3.99 24.09 -25.95
C GLY A 325 -4.93 25.28 -25.74
N GLU A 326 -5.57 25.72 -26.83
CA GLU A 326 -6.41 26.91 -26.85
C GLU A 326 -7.64 26.80 -25.93
N GLY A 327 -7.90 27.84 -25.14
CA GLY A 327 -9.05 27.94 -24.24
C GLY A 327 -8.98 27.03 -23.01
N LYS A 328 -7.79 26.49 -22.68
CA LYS A 328 -7.56 25.63 -21.52
C LYS A 328 -6.29 26.03 -20.78
N CYS A 329 -6.24 25.67 -19.51
CA CYS A 329 -5.10 25.92 -18.63
C CYS A 329 -4.90 24.71 -17.71
N PHE A 330 -3.71 24.61 -17.11
CA PHE A 330 -3.38 23.54 -16.17
C PHE A 330 -3.63 24.02 -14.75
N ASP A 331 -4.48 23.33 -13.99
CA ASP A 331 -4.83 23.73 -12.62
C ASP A 331 -3.78 23.27 -11.56
N GLY A 332 -2.71 22.61 -12.00
CA GLY A 332 -1.72 21.96 -11.15
C GLY A 332 -1.87 20.44 -11.10
N SER A 333 -2.98 19.90 -11.62
CA SER A 333 -3.27 18.47 -11.69
C SER A 333 -3.84 18.02 -13.04
N THR A 334 -4.63 18.84 -13.73
CA THR A 334 -5.24 18.49 -15.01
C THR A 334 -5.47 19.75 -15.87
N CYS A 335 -5.53 19.55 -17.19
CA CYS A 335 -6.02 20.56 -18.11
C CYS A 335 -7.52 20.77 -17.95
N VAL A 336 -7.92 22.00 -17.64
CA VAL A 336 -9.31 22.44 -17.45
C VAL A 336 -9.64 23.60 -18.39
N PRO A 337 -10.92 23.86 -18.70
CA PRO A 337 -11.32 25.05 -19.44
C PRO A 337 -10.85 26.34 -18.75
N GLU A 338 -10.39 27.30 -19.54
CA GLU A 338 -10.02 28.62 -19.04
C GLU A 338 -11.29 29.39 -18.64
N ILE A 339 -11.32 29.93 -17.42
CA ILE A 339 -12.47 30.67 -16.89
C ILE A 339 -12.07 32.13 -16.76
N ASN A 340 -12.66 32.99 -17.59
CA ASN A 340 -12.36 34.42 -17.64
C ASN A 340 -13.60 35.31 -17.41
N SER A 341 -14.79 34.73 -17.31
CA SER A 341 -16.04 35.47 -17.11
C SER A 341 -17.02 34.70 -16.20
N PHE A 342 -18.08 35.39 -15.75
CA PHE A 342 -19.19 34.76 -15.03
C PHE A 342 -19.83 33.66 -15.89
N ASP A 343 -20.06 33.91 -17.17
CA ASP A 343 -20.68 32.96 -18.09
C ASP A 343 -19.81 31.72 -18.33
N ASP A 344 -18.48 31.89 -18.44
CA ASP A 344 -17.55 30.75 -18.51
C ASP A 344 -17.64 29.89 -17.26
N CYS A 345 -17.69 30.53 -16.09
CA CYS A 345 -17.75 29.85 -14.80
C CYS A 345 -19.05 29.04 -14.66
N VAL A 346 -20.20 29.62 -15.05
CA VAL A 346 -21.49 28.93 -15.06
C VAL A 346 -21.52 27.80 -16.07
N ARG A 347 -21.00 28.02 -17.29
CA ARG A 347 -20.91 27.01 -18.35
C ARG A 347 -20.01 25.83 -17.95
N ALA A 348 -18.99 26.08 -17.14
CA ALA A 348 -18.14 25.06 -16.55
C ALA A 348 -18.81 24.30 -15.38
N GLY A 349 -20.02 24.68 -14.98
CA GLY A 349 -20.81 24.00 -13.95
C GLY A 349 -20.42 24.35 -12.52
N TYR A 350 -19.69 25.45 -12.31
CA TYR A 350 -19.26 25.87 -10.98
C TYR A 350 -20.39 26.51 -10.17
N PRO A 351 -20.34 26.44 -8.83
CA PRO A 351 -21.41 26.93 -7.97
C PRO A 351 -21.61 28.44 -8.09
N ILE A 352 -22.87 28.84 -8.28
CA ILE A 352 -23.33 30.23 -8.17
C ILE A 352 -23.69 30.49 -6.69
N MET A 353 -23.11 31.52 -6.11
CA MET A 353 -23.38 31.96 -4.75
C MET A 353 -24.72 32.69 -4.66
N GLU A 354 -25.39 32.56 -3.50
CA GLU A 354 -26.60 33.32 -3.18
C GLU A 354 -26.26 34.79 -2.83
N SER A 355 -25.77 35.54 -3.82
CA SER A 355 -25.47 36.96 -3.71
C SER A 355 -26.07 37.75 -4.88
N TYR A 356 -26.22 39.05 -4.69
CA TYR A 356 -26.61 39.99 -5.74
C TYR A 356 -25.58 41.12 -5.83
N PRO A 357 -24.92 41.34 -6.99
CA PRO A 357 -24.98 40.54 -8.21
C PRO A 357 -24.58 39.06 -8.00
N ARG A 358 -25.05 38.16 -8.88
CA ARG A 358 -24.70 36.74 -8.79
C ARG A 358 -23.19 36.59 -8.92
N GLN A 359 -22.62 35.67 -8.16
CA GLN A 359 -21.19 35.39 -8.19
C GLN A 359 -20.99 33.91 -8.44
N CYS A 360 -20.05 33.55 -9.32
CA CYS A 360 -19.67 32.16 -9.57
C CYS A 360 -18.26 31.91 -9.01
N ARG A 361 -18.09 30.83 -8.25
CA ARG A 361 -16.83 30.51 -7.56
C ARG A 361 -16.18 29.25 -8.11
N THR A 362 -14.92 29.34 -8.49
CA THR A 362 -14.11 28.21 -8.98
C THR A 362 -13.39 27.47 -7.83
N PRO A 363 -12.93 26.22 -8.04
CA PRO A 363 -12.21 25.43 -7.02
C PRO A 363 -10.92 26.08 -6.53
N ASP A 364 -10.24 26.84 -7.39
CA ASP A 364 -9.05 27.65 -7.07
C ASP A 364 -9.38 28.96 -6.33
N SER A 365 -10.63 29.14 -5.88
CA SER A 365 -11.12 30.29 -5.12
C SER A 365 -11.09 31.64 -5.86
N ARG A 366 -11.04 31.64 -7.19
CA ARG A 366 -11.45 32.82 -7.96
C ARG A 366 -12.96 32.98 -7.90
N THR A 367 -13.41 34.23 -8.00
CA THR A 367 -14.83 34.58 -8.07
C THR A 367 -15.06 35.49 -9.26
N PHE A 368 -16.05 35.15 -10.07
CA PHE A 368 -16.50 35.96 -11.19
C PHE A 368 -17.87 36.53 -10.85
N THR A 369 -17.98 37.85 -10.83
CA THR A 369 -19.24 38.55 -10.57
C THR A 369 -19.95 38.78 -11.89
N GLU A 370 -21.25 38.49 -11.94
CA GLU A 370 -22.10 38.86 -13.06
C GLU A 370 -22.06 40.38 -13.27
N GLU A 371 -21.70 40.80 -14.48
CA GLU A 371 -21.79 42.21 -14.85
C GLU A 371 -23.27 42.56 -15.03
N ILE A 372 -23.83 43.28 -14.06
CA ILE A 372 -25.20 43.79 -14.18
C ILE A 372 -25.16 44.98 -15.13
N SER A 373 -25.82 44.84 -16.28
CA SER A 373 -26.09 45.96 -17.16
C SER A 373 -26.92 47.01 -16.41
N LEU A 374 -26.31 48.16 -16.16
CA LEU A 374 -26.99 49.34 -15.62
C LEU A 374 -27.59 50.12 -16.77
N CYS A 375 -28.77 50.68 -16.59
CA CYS A 375 -29.33 51.53 -17.62
C CYS A 375 -28.58 52.88 -17.65
N ALA A 376 -28.32 53.41 -18.84
CA ALA A 376 -27.82 54.77 -19.07
C ALA A 376 -28.92 55.71 -19.58
N ALA A 377 -29.96 55.16 -20.21
CA ALA A 377 -31.05 55.91 -20.81
C ALA A 377 -32.40 55.17 -20.69
N ASP A 378 -33.50 55.92 -20.80
CA ASP A 378 -34.87 55.39 -20.64
C ASP A 378 -35.20 54.25 -21.62
N ASP A 379 -34.61 54.24 -22.82
CA ASP A 379 -34.86 53.24 -23.86
C ASP A 379 -34.12 51.90 -23.64
N GLU A 380 -33.28 51.83 -22.61
CA GLU A 380 -32.68 50.59 -22.09
C GLU A 380 -33.58 49.91 -21.05
N CYS A 381 -34.71 50.53 -20.70
CA CYS A 381 -35.68 50.00 -19.75
C CYS A 381 -36.98 49.60 -20.45
N VAL A 382 -37.41 48.37 -20.20
CA VAL A 382 -38.61 47.79 -20.82
C VAL A 382 -39.56 47.21 -19.76
N PRO A 383 -40.84 47.02 -20.09
CA PRO A 383 -41.78 46.39 -19.17
C PRO A 383 -41.38 44.97 -18.77
N ALA A 384 -41.52 44.63 -17.48
CA ALA A 384 -41.16 43.32 -16.93
C ALA A 384 -42.09 42.17 -17.38
N THR A 385 -43.29 42.50 -17.86
CA THR A 385 -44.29 41.55 -18.35
C THR A 385 -44.95 42.10 -19.61
N CYS A 386 -45.42 41.22 -20.49
CA CYS A 386 -46.02 41.64 -21.76
C CYS A 386 -47.36 42.37 -21.61
N CYS A 387 -48.18 41.96 -20.64
CA CYS A 387 -49.49 42.55 -20.37
C CYS A 387 -49.54 43.08 -18.94
N HIS A 388 -50.21 44.20 -18.71
CA HIS A 388 -50.42 44.78 -17.38
C HIS A 388 -49.12 45.01 -16.55
N PRO A 389 -48.03 45.53 -17.14
CA PRO A 389 -46.76 45.62 -16.42
C PRO A 389 -46.80 46.68 -15.33
N SER A 390 -46.35 46.31 -14.13
CA SER A 390 -46.21 47.21 -12.98
C SER A 390 -44.75 47.42 -12.55
N LYS A 391 -43.81 46.85 -13.30
CA LYS A 391 -42.36 46.90 -13.06
C LYS A 391 -41.61 47.05 -14.39
N CYS A 392 -40.38 47.54 -14.29
CA CYS A 392 -39.45 47.64 -15.40
C CYS A 392 -38.26 46.71 -15.17
N VAL A 393 -37.70 46.20 -16.27
CA VAL A 393 -36.47 45.42 -16.33
C VAL A 393 -35.55 46.04 -17.37
N TYR A 394 -34.27 45.66 -17.35
CA TYR A 394 -33.32 46.04 -18.39
C TYR A 394 -33.69 45.37 -19.72
N LYS A 395 -33.31 45.98 -20.83
CA LYS A 395 -33.66 45.54 -22.18
C LYS A 395 -33.15 44.14 -22.54
N ASP A 396 -32.02 43.72 -21.98
CA ASP A 396 -31.46 42.36 -22.11
C ASP A 396 -32.27 41.30 -21.32
N GLN A 397 -33.08 41.75 -20.37
CA GLN A 397 -34.01 40.93 -19.57
C GLN A 397 -35.46 41.02 -20.09
N ALA A 398 -35.67 41.61 -21.28
CA ALA A 398 -37.01 41.79 -21.85
C ALA A 398 -37.75 40.45 -22.00
N PRO A 399 -39.04 40.36 -21.59
CA PRO A 399 -39.86 39.20 -21.91
C PRO A 399 -40.13 39.12 -23.42
N TYR A 400 -40.25 37.90 -23.95
CA TYR A 400 -40.62 37.68 -25.35
C TYR A 400 -42.12 37.92 -25.56
N CYS A 401 -42.49 39.04 -26.21
CA CYS A 401 -43.88 39.47 -26.35
C CYS A 401 -44.46 39.38 -27.78
N GLU A 402 -43.70 38.98 -28.78
CA GLU A 402 -44.15 38.96 -30.20
C GLU A 402 -45.35 38.02 -30.45
N SER A 403 -45.51 36.98 -29.62
CA SER A 403 -46.59 35.99 -29.74
C SER A 403 -47.62 36.07 -28.60
N VAL A 404 -47.57 37.13 -27.79
CA VAL A 404 -48.48 37.30 -26.65
C VAL A 404 -49.63 38.22 -27.03
N ALA A 405 -50.85 37.70 -26.98
CA ALA A 405 -52.07 38.50 -27.13
C ALA A 405 -52.51 39.02 -25.75
N CYS A 406 -52.50 40.34 -25.57
CA CYS A 406 -53.01 40.99 -24.36
C CYS A 406 -54.49 41.37 -24.50
N THR A 407 -55.20 41.41 -23.37
CA THR A 407 -56.53 42.01 -23.27
C THR A 407 -56.46 43.53 -23.42
N LEU A 408 -57.47 44.17 -24.02
CA LEU A 408 -57.56 45.64 -24.14
C LEU A 408 -58.04 46.33 -22.85
N GLU A 409 -57.83 45.68 -21.70
CA GLU A 409 -58.22 46.20 -20.39
C GLU A 409 -57.12 47.12 -19.85
N CYS A 410 -57.47 48.30 -19.33
CA CYS A 410 -56.55 49.14 -18.58
C CYS A 410 -56.61 48.75 -17.10
N ARG A 411 -55.58 48.09 -16.57
CA ARG A 411 -55.58 47.68 -15.16
C ARG A 411 -54.98 48.75 -14.26
N SER A 412 -55.73 49.17 -13.24
CA SER A 412 -55.24 50.11 -12.23
C SER A 412 -53.96 49.59 -11.55
N GLY A 413 -52.98 50.47 -11.34
CA GLY A 413 -51.68 50.11 -10.73
C GLY A 413 -50.68 49.47 -11.70
N THR A 414 -50.92 49.58 -13.00
CA THR A 414 -50.06 49.08 -14.08
C THR A 414 -49.82 50.20 -15.10
N MET A 415 -48.79 50.07 -15.94
CA MET A 415 -48.43 51.06 -16.96
C MET A 415 -49.37 51.08 -18.17
N ASP A 416 -50.47 50.31 -18.14
CA ASP A 416 -51.44 50.29 -19.22
C ASP A 416 -52.00 51.68 -19.52
N CYS A 417 -52.40 51.91 -20.77
CA CYS A 417 -53.15 53.10 -21.18
C CYS A 417 -52.45 54.43 -20.83
N GLY A 418 -51.12 54.41 -20.71
CA GLY A 418 -50.30 55.58 -20.42
C GLY A 418 -50.21 55.96 -18.94
N TYR A 419 -50.67 55.08 -18.02
CA TYR A 419 -50.57 55.31 -16.58
C TYR A 419 -49.13 55.33 -16.05
N GLY A 420 -48.18 54.78 -16.80
CA GLY A 420 -46.77 54.92 -16.50
C GLY A 420 -45.89 54.54 -17.68
N ARG A 421 -44.58 54.70 -17.50
CA ARG A 421 -43.56 54.24 -18.46
C ARG A 421 -42.31 53.77 -17.74
N CYS A 422 -41.51 52.97 -18.41
CA CYS A 422 -40.17 52.65 -17.95
C CYS A 422 -39.23 53.81 -18.22
N ALA A 423 -38.39 54.11 -17.23
CA ALA A 423 -37.36 55.13 -17.31
C ALA A 423 -36.11 54.65 -16.56
N CYS A 424 -34.97 55.17 -16.96
CA CYS A 424 -33.73 54.96 -16.25
C CYS A 424 -33.54 56.05 -15.20
N ILE A 425 -33.62 55.67 -13.94
CA ILE A 425 -33.49 56.59 -12.80
C ILE A 425 -32.42 56.03 -11.88
N ASP A 426 -31.36 56.80 -11.66
CA ASP A 426 -30.20 56.42 -10.84
C ASP A 426 -29.61 55.06 -11.25
N ASN A 427 -29.42 54.87 -12.56
CA ASN A 427 -28.91 53.64 -13.17
C ASN A 427 -29.79 52.39 -12.95
N LYS A 428 -31.07 52.58 -12.59
CA LYS A 428 -32.04 51.51 -12.39
C LYS A 428 -33.29 51.73 -13.23
N CYS A 429 -33.78 50.65 -13.84
CA CYS A 429 -35.06 50.68 -14.53
C CYS A 429 -36.21 50.76 -13.54
N GLN A 430 -36.92 51.89 -13.56
CA GLN A 430 -38.02 52.20 -12.64
C GLN A 430 -39.27 52.60 -13.43
N VAL A 431 -40.44 52.43 -12.80
CA VAL A 431 -41.70 52.92 -13.36
C VAL A 431 -41.87 54.38 -12.96
N VAL A 432 -42.06 55.24 -13.96
CA VAL A 432 -42.50 56.62 -13.76
C VAL A 432 -44.00 56.66 -13.98
N TRP A 433 -44.75 56.80 -12.89
CA TRP A 433 -46.21 56.95 -12.93
C TRP A 433 -46.57 58.35 -13.42
N THR A 434 -47.55 58.44 -14.33
CA THR A 434 -48.13 59.73 -14.67
C THR A 434 -49.00 60.20 -13.52
N GLU A 435 -48.63 61.31 -12.89
CA GLU A 435 -49.52 62.01 -11.97
C GLU A 435 -50.68 62.57 -12.79
N TRP A 436 -51.88 62.02 -12.61
CA TRP A 436 -53.07 62.62 -13.17
C TRP A 436 -53.38 63.90 -12.40
N VAL A 437 -53.36 65.03 -13.12
CA VAL A 437 -54.05 66.26 -12.73
C VAL A 437 -55.56 66.04 -12.88
#